data_AF-A0A929UPJ3-F1
#
_entry.id   AF-A0A929UPJ3-F1
#
_cell.length_a   1.000
_cell.length_b   1.000
_cell.length_c   1.000
_cell.angle_alpha   90.00
_cell.angle_beta   90.00
_cell.angle_gamma   90.00
#
_symmetry.space_group_name_H-M   'P 1'
#
loop_
_entity.id
_entity.type
_entity.pdbx_description
1 polymer ?
#
loop_
_entity_poly.entity_id
_entity_poly.type
_entity_poly.pdbx_seq_one_letter_code
_entity_poly.pdbx_strand_id
1 'polypeptide(L)'
;MKKVLAFDMGATSIRGIVGFLENGQFCTQEVMRMNHKIQGKNGRLVWDWDGIIGKIEETILENADVSAIGIDSWGVDFGLIDQEGNLLQAPFSYRDEKFIIGRKEANSRIEEATLFQNSGNQIMTINTVYQLLALKTLQPDVYEKADKLLMIPDLIYYFLTGEKIGEESI
;
A
#
# COMPACT_ATOMS: atom_id res chain seq x y z
N MET A 1 -5.60 24.53 18.92
CA MET A 1 -6.69 24.04 18.06
C MET A 1 -6.32 22.63 17.63
N LYS A 2 -7.20 21.63 17.75
CA LYS A 2 -6.85 20.27 17.32
C LYS A 2 -6.80 20.24 15.78
N LYS A 3 -5.65 19.84 15.24
CA LYS A 3 -5.42 19.62 13.82
C LYS A 3 -5.26 18.13 13.57
N VAL A 4 -5.63 17.65 12.39
CA VAL A 4 -5.36 16.28 11.94
C VAL A 4 -4.68 16.33 10.58
N LEU A 5 -3.78 15.40 10.30
CA LEU A 5 -3.10 15.28 9.02
C LEU A 5 -3.61 14.03 8.30
N ALA A 6 -4.17 14.21 7.10
CA ALA A 6 -4.55 13.12 6.22
C ALA A 6 -3.56 13.01 5.06
N PHE A 7 -3.08 11.79 4.80
CA PHE A 7 -2.36 11.45 3.58
C PHE A 7 -3.31 10.76 2.61
N ASP A 8 -3.45 11.33 1.42
CA ASP A 8 -4.19 10.76 0.29
C ASP A 8 -3.18 10.33 -0.77
N MET A 9 -3.02 9.02 -0.92
CA MET A 9 -1.99 8.43 -1.76
C MET A 9 -2.61 7.81 -3.02
N GLY A 10 -2.71 8.60 -4.07
CA GLY A 10 -3.04 8.11 -5.41
C GLY A 10 -1.85 7.43 -6.09
N ALA A 11 -2.11 6.62 -7.12
CA ALA A 11 -1.08 5.90 -7.88
C ALA A 11 -0.09 6.80 -8.66
N THR A 12 -0.31 8.12 -8.71
CA THR A 12 0.55 9.10 -9.41
C THR A 12 0.95 10.29 -8.56
N SER A 13 0.17 10.62 -7.53
CA SER A 13 0.43 11.75 -6.64
C SER A 13 -0.03 11.45 -5.23
N ILE A 14 0.74 11.92 -4.26
CA ILE A 14 0.41 11.86 -2.84
C ILE A 14 0.20 13.29 -2.34
N ARG A 15 -0.80 13.48 -1.47
CA ARG A 15 -1.12 14.77 -0.84
C ARG A 15 -1.14 14.61 0.68
N GLY A 16 -0.61 15.60 1.39
CA GLY A 16 -0.79 15.77 2.83
C GLY A 16 -1.72 16.96 3.07
N ILE A 17 -2.84 16.73 3.75
CA ILE A 17 -3.87 17.74 4.01
C ILE A 17 -4.07 17.85 5.52
N VAL A 18 -3.83 19.04 6.07
CA VAL A 18 -4.17 19.35 7.45
C VAL A 18 -5.62 19.82 7.51
N GLY A 19 -6.44 19.13 8.30
CA GLY A 19 -7.82 19.50 8.62
C GLY A 19 -7.93 20.07 10.03
N PHE A 20 -8.73 21.13 10.21
CA PHE A 20 -8.96 21.76 11.50
C PHE A 20 -10.31 22.48 11.56
N LEU A 21 -10.73 22.87 12.78
CA LEU A 21 -11.95 23.65 12.99
C LEU A 21 -11.59 25.09 13.39
N GLU A 22 -11.99 26.06 12.58
CA GLU A 22 -11.86 27.48 12.88
C GLU A 22 -13.25 28.13 12.94
N ASN A 23 -13.58 28.75 14.08
CA ASN A 23 -14.90 29.39 14.31
C ASN A 23 -16.11 28.48 14.02
N GLY A 24 -15.97 27.17 14.28
CA GLY A 24 -17.02 26.17 14.02
C GLY A 24 -17.11 25.69 12.56
N GLN A 25 -16.22 26.15 11.67
CA GLN A 25 -16.14 25.71 10.29
C GLN A 25 -14.97 24.76 10.09
N PHE A 26 -15.17 23.74 9.25
CA PHE A 26 -14.11 22.83 8.84
C PHE A 26 -13.26 23.49 7.76
N CYS A 27 -11.97 23.60 8.05
CA CYS A 27 -10.96 24.19 7.18
C CYS A 27 -9.91 23.14 6.83
N THR A 28 -9.35 23.26 5.63
CA THR A 28 -8.30 22.38 5.13
C THR A 28 -7.16 23.18 4.54
N GLN A 29 -5.94 22.72 4.76
CA GLN A 29 -4.74 23.25 4.15
C GLN A 29 -3.93 22.11 3.55
N GLU A 30 -3.64 22.17 2.24
CA GLU A 30 -2.65 21.29 1.63
C GLU A 30 -1.27 21.72 2.10
N VAL A 31 -0.57 20.82 2.79
CA VAL A 31 0.78 21.05 3.34
C VAL A 31 1.85 20.31 2.56
N MET A 32 1.47 19.27 1.82
CA MET A 32 2.37 18.51 0.98
C MET A 32 1.69 18.05 -0.30
N ARG A 33 2.43 18.09 -1.40
CA ARG A 33 2.12 17.40 -2.64
C ARG A 33 3.39 16.86 -3.26
N MET A 34 3.40 15.58 -3.58
CA MET A 34 4.48 14.94 -4.32
C MET A 34 3.93 14.11 -5.46
N ASN A 35 4.67 14.10 -6.57
CA ASN A 35 4.51 13.07 -7.58
C ASN A 35 5.41 11.90 -7.20
N HIS A 36 4.92 10.68 -7.39
CA HIS A 36 5.74 9.48 -7.25
C HIS A 36 5.66 8.63 -8.53
N LYS A 37 6.60 7.72 -8.70
CA LYS A 37 6.74 6.96 -9.93
C LYS A 37 6.98 5.48 -9.63
N ILE A 38 6.45 4.66 -10.51
CA ILE A 38 6.82 3.26 -10.61
C ILE A 38 8.23 3.17 -11.20
N GLN A 39 9.07 2.37 -10.56
CA GLN A 39 10.44 2.12 -10.97
C GLN A 39 10.58 0.71 -11.55
N GLY A 40 11.40 0.57 -12.59
CA GLY A 40 11.80 -0.74 -13.10
C GLY A 40 12.98 -1.29 -12.30
N LYS A 41 12.80 -2.41 -11.61
CA LYS A 41 13.86 -3.09 -10.84
C LYS A 41 13.86 -4.58 -11.17
N ASN A 42 15.00 -5.08 -11.68
CA ASN A 42 15.17 -6.50 -12.06
C ASN A 42 14.06 -7.03 -12.99
N GLY A 43 13.63 -6.22 -13.96
CA GLY A 43 12.56 -6.59 -14.90
C GLY A 43 11.19 -6.76 -14.24
N ARG A 44 10.95 -6.11 -13.10
CA ARG A 44 9.68 -5.98 -12.39
C ARG A 44 9.38 -4.50 -12.16
N LEU A 45 8.12 -4.18 -11.85
CA LEU A 45 7.68 -2.82 -11.55
C LEU A 45 7.42 -2.68 -10.04
N VAL A 46 8.12 -1.76 -9.39
CA VAL A 46 8.04 -1.50 -7.94
C VAL A 46 7.73 -0.03 -7.65
N TRP A 47 7.16 0.25 -6.48
CA TRP A 47 7.02 1.60 -5.98
C TRP A 47 8.34 2.11 -5.40
N ASP A 48 8.59 3.42 -5.52
CA ASP A 48 9.72 4.11 -4.89
C ASP A 48 9.50 4.22 -3.37
N TRP A 49 9.55 3.08 -2.69
CA TRP A 49 9.13 2.94 -1.30
C TRP A 49 9.90 3.89 -0.36
N ASP A 50 11.22 3.93 -0.50
CA ASP A 50 12.09 4.76 0.35
C ASP A 50 11.76 6.26 0.16
N GLY A 51 11.50 6.68 -1.08
CA GLY A 51 11.08 8.06 -1.37
C GLY A 51 9.69 8.40 -0.81
N ILE A 52 8.75 7.45 -0.88
CA ILE A 52 7.39 7.62 -0.33
C ILE A 52 7.43 7.74 1.19
N ILE A 53 8.05 6.78 1.88
CA ILE A 53 8.05 6.76 3.35
C ILE A 53 8.83 7.94 3.91
N GLY A 54 9.97 8.30 3.29
CA GLY A 54 10.76 9.46 3.70
C GLY A 54 9.98 10.77 3.57
N LYS A 55 9.18 10.94 2.51
CA LYS A 55 8.38 12.16 2.36
C LYS A 55 7.21 12.22 3.34
N ILE A 56 6.61 11.08 3.68
CA ILE A 56 5.58 11.00 4.72
C ILE A 56 6.17 11.38 6.08
N GLU A 57 7.32 10.81 6.44
CA GLU A 57 8.03 11.12 7.69
C GLU A 57 8.37 12.62 7.78
N GLU A 58 8.98 13.19 6.74
CA GLU A 58 9.30 14.62 6.67
C GLU A 58 8.04 15.48 6.87
N THR A 59 6.94 15.15 6.19
CA THR A 59 5.68 15.91 6.29
C THR A 59 5.09 15.85 7.70
N ILE A 60 5.19 14.70 8.37
CA ILE A 60 4.74 14.54 9.76
C ILE A 60 5.57 15.42 10.70
N LEU A 61 6.90 15.42 10.54
CA LEU A 61 7.82 16.21 11.35
C LEU A 61 7.61 17.73 11.15
N GLU A 62 7.34 18.16 9.91
CA GLU A 62 7.02 19.56 9.59
C GLU A 62 5.66 20.02 10.18
N ASN A 63 4.77 19.08 10.50
CA ASN A 63 3.44 19.33 11.05
C ASN A 63 3.28 18.71 12.45
N ALA A 64 4.31 18.80 13.29
CA ALA A 64 4.36 18.17 14.61
C ALA A 64 3.28 18.64 15.61
N ASP A 65 2.50 19.68 15.29
CA ASP A 65 1.39 20.17 16.12
C ASP A 65 0.05 19.46 15.85
N VAL A 66 0.01 18.51 14.90
CA VAL A 66 -1.19 17.70 14.63
C VAL A 66 -1.45 16.68 15.75
N SER A 67 -2.72 16.43 16.03
CA SER A 67 -3.17 15.53 17.10
C SER A 67 -3.41 14.10 16.63
N ALA A 68 -3.55 13.88 15.32
CA ALA A 68 -3.75 12.57 14.71
C ALA A 68 -3.31 12.58 13.25
N ILE A 69 -2.98 11.39 12.74
CA ILE A 69 -2.62 11.15 11.35
C ILE A 69 -3.54 10.05 10.79
N GLY A 70 -4.04 10.24 9.58
CA GLY A 70 -4.74 9.22 8.79
C GLY A 70 -4.03 9.00 7.46
N ILE A 71 -4.03 7.77 6.97
CA ILE A 71 -3.37 7.37 5.72
C ILE A 71 -4.40 6.61 4.88
N ASP A 72 -4.67 7.10 3.68
CA ASP A 72 -5.35 6.36 2.62
C ASP A 72 -4.41 6.16 1.44
N SER A 73 -4.61 5.06 0.70
CA SER A 73 -3.84 4.79 -0.51
C SER A 73 -4.63 4.11 -1.59
N TRP A 74 -4.01 3.96 -2.76
CA TRP A 74 -4.44 2.99 -3.76
C TRP A 74 -4.47 1.57 -3.12
N GLY A 75 -5.39 0.73 -3.59
CA GLY A 75 -5.55 -0.64 -3.07
C GLY A 75 -4.66 -1.67 -3.76
N VAL A 76 -4.96 -2.94 -3.52
CA VAL A 76 -4.36 -4.19 -4.08
C VAL A 76 -2.88 -4.46 -3.76
N ASP A 77 -2.04 -3.44 -3.73
CA ASP A 77 -0.60 -3.58 -3.52
C ASP A 77 -0.25 -3.72 -2.03
N PHE A 78 0.87 -4.36 -1.75
CA PHE A 78 1.27 -4.71 -0.39
C PHE A 78 2.79 -4.84 -0.25
N GLY A 79 3.26 -4.73 1.00
CA GLY A 79 4.58 -5.17 1.43
C GLY A 79 4.54 -6.52 2.11
N LEU A 80 5.65 -7.26 2.02
CA LEU A 80 5.86 -8.50 2.75
C LEU A 80 6.91 -8.28 3.84
N ILE A 81 6.53 -8.58 5.08
CA ILE A 81 7.36 -8.43 6.28
C ILE A 81 7.89 -9.81 6.69
N ASP A 82 9.17 -9.91 7.02
CA ASP A 82 9.79 -11.12 7.56
C ASP A 82 9.54 -11.30 9.07
N GLN A 83 10.02 -12.41 9.65
CA GLN A 83 9.83 -12.71 11.07
C GLN A 83 10.56 -11.72 11.99
N GLU A 84 11.63 -11.11 11.47
CA GLU A 84 12.43 -10.10 12.15
C GLU A 84 11.79 -8.69 12.07
N GLY A 85 10.69 -8.52 11.33
CA GLY A 85 9.98 -7.26 11.17
C GLY A 85 10.51 -6.36 10.05
N ASN A 86 11.40 -6.87 9.19
CA ASN A 86 11.92 -6.11 8.06
C ASN A 86 11.02 -6.27 6.84
N LEU A 87 10.93 -5.20 6.04
CA LEU A 87 10.36 -5.27 4.71
C LEU A 87 11.30 -6.04 3.78
N LEU A 88 10.83 -7.18 3.25
CA LEU A 88 11.64 -8.07 2.41
C LEU A 88 12.13 -7.39 1.11
N GLN A 89 11.32 -6.49 0.57
CA GLN A 89 11.63 -5.70 -0.62
C GLN A 89 10.56 -4.61 -0.85
N ALA A 90 10.89 -3.63 -1.69
CA ALA A 90 9.94 -2.61 -2.12
C ALA A 90 8.64 -3.26 -2.68
N PRO A 91 7.45 -2.72 -2.33
CA PRO A 91 6.18 -3.20 -2.86
C PRO A 91 6.15 -3.18 -4.39
N PHE A 92 5.61 -4.24 -4.97
CA PHE A 92 5.36 -4.28 -6.41
C PHE A 92 4.20 -3.35 -6.78
N SER A 93 4.24 -2.82 -8.00
CA SER A 93 3.12 -2.09 -8.56
C SER A 93 2.15 -3.06 -9.22
N TYR A 94 0.85 -2.86 -8.97
CA TYR A 94 -0.23 -3.55 -9.68
C TYR A 94 -0.12 -3.51 -11.21
N ARG A 95 0.67 -2.58 -11.78
CA ARG A 95 0.95 -2.50 -13.22
C ARG A 95 1.97 -3.52 -13.72
N ASP A 96 2.56 -4.33 -12.84
CA ASP A 96 3.50 -5.37 -13.23
C ASP A 96 2.79 -6.48 -14.02
N GLU A 97 3.11 -6.57 -15.31
CA GLU A 97 2.49 -7.52 -16.23
C GLU A 97 2.71 -8.99 -15.82
N LYS A 98 3.72 -9.28 -14.99
CA LYS A 98 4.00 -10.65 -14.54
C LYS A 98 2.93 -11.23 -13.63
N PHE A 99 2.03 -10.42 -13.09
CA PHE A 99 0.87 -10.91 -12.33
C PHE A 99 -0.10 -11.76 -13.14
N ILE A 100 0.01 -11.74 -14.48
CA ILE A 100 -0.70 -12.70 -15.34
C ILE A 100 -0.34 -14.16 -15.04
N ILE A 101 0.86 -14.43 -14.51
CA ILE A 101 1.30 -15.78 -14.13
C ILE A 101 0.42 -16.30 -12.98
N GLY A 102 0.23 -15.48 -11.95
CA GLY A 102 -0.62 -15.84 -10.80
C GLY A 102 -2.09 -15.99 -11.18
N ARG A 103 -2.61 -15.17 -12.11
CA ARG A 103 -3.97 -15.37 -12.63
C ARG A 103 -4.13 -16.70 -13.37
N LYS A 104 -3.17 -17.08 -14.21
CA LYS A 104 -3.19 -18.39 -14.88
C LYS A 104 -3.13 -19.54 -13.88
N GLU A 105 -2.31 -19.41 -12.85
CA GLU A 105 -2.22 -20.39 -11.76
C GLU A 105 -3.57 -20.53 -11.03
N ALA A 106 -4.20 -19.42 -10.65
CA ALA A 106 -5.51 -19.42 -9.99
C ALA A 106 -6.58 -20.10 -10.86
N ASN A 107 -6.67 -19.73 -12.13
CA ASN A 107 -7.66 -20.29 -13.07
C ASN A 107 -7.48 -21.81 -13.31
N SER A 108 -6.30 -22.37 -13.02
CA SER A 108 -6.07 -23.82 -13.06
C SER A 108 -6.58 -24.56 -11.81
N ARG A 109 -6.91 -23.83 -10.73
CA ARG A 109 -7.29 -24.37 -9.41
C ARG A 109 -8.74 -24.11 -9.04
N ILE A 110 -9.28 -22.96 -9.43
CA ILE A 110 -10.64 -22.52 -9.08
C ILE A 110 -11.26 -21.76 -10.25
N GLU A 111 -12.56 -21.96 -10.47
CA GLU A 111 -13.30 -21.21 -11.48
C GLU A 111 -13.46 -19.75 -11.04
N GLU A 112 -13.37 -18.81 -12.00
CA GLU A 112 -13.52 -17.38 -11.72
C GLU A 112 -14.88 -17.04 -11.07
N ALA A 113 -15.95 -17.77 -11.42
CA ALA A 113 -17.27 -17.60 -10.83
C ALA A 113 -17.30 -17.95 -9.33
N THR A 114 -16.64 -19.04 -8.93
CA THR A 114 -16.52 -19.43 -7.52
C THR A 114 -15.67 -18.43 -6.75
N LEU A 115 -14.58 -17.94 -7.35
CA LEU A 115 -13.73 -16.92 -6.73
C LEU A 115 -14.49 -15.61 -6.50
N PHE A 116 -15.33 -15.21 -7.46
CA PHE A 116 -16.21 -14.05 -7.31
C PHE A 116 -17.24 -14.29 -6.20
N GLN A 117 -17.89 -15.45 -6.14
CA GLN A 117 -18.87 -15.77 -5.09
C GLN A 117 -18.27 -15.71 -3.68
N ASN A 118 -17.01 -16.12 -3.53
CA ASN A 118 -16.33 -16.14 -2.24
C ASN A 118 -15.86 -14.75 -1.77
N SER A 119 -15.63 -13.81 -2.67
CA SER A 119 -14.95 -12.55 -2.35
C SER A 119 -15.73 -11.29 -2.72
N GLY A 120 -16.70 -11.36 -3.63
CA GLY A 120 -17.39 -10.21 -4.20
C GLY A 120 -16.52 -9.32 -5.11
N ASN A 121 -15.22 -9.60 -5.22
CA ASN A 121 -14.29 -8.77 -5.97
C ASN A 121 -14.38 -9.03 -7.47
N GLN A 122 -14.43 -7.96 -8.27
CA GLN A 122 -14.28 -8.08 -9.72
C GLN A 122 -12.96 -8.81 -10.05
N ILE A 123 -13.03 -9.76 -10.96
CA ILE A 123 -11.88 -10.60 -11.31
C ILE A 123 -10.92 -9.80 -12.21
N MET A 124 -9.86 -9.26 -11.59
CA MET A 124 -8.86 -8.45 -12.27
C MET A 124 -7.46 -8.98 -11.94
N THR A 125 -6.59 -9.06 -12.95
CA THR A 125 -5.21 -9.59 -12.81
C THR A 125 -4.38 -8.85 -11.75
N ILE A 126 -4.76 -7.62 -11.43
CA ILE A 126 -4.11 -6.78 -10.42
C ILE A 126 -4.39 -7.21 -8.97
N ASN A 127 -5.41 -8.01 -8.72
CA ASN A 127 -5.85 -8.34 -7.37
C ASN A 127 -4.73 -9.05 -6.58
N THR A 128 -4.62 -8.72 -5.29
CA THR A 128 -3.61 -9.20 -4.34
C THR A 128 -3.37 -10.72 -4.41
N VAL A 129 -4.45 -11.51 -4.54
CA VAL A 129 -4.36 -12.97 -4.64
C VAL A 129 -3.52 -13.44 -5.83
N TYR A 130 -3.63 -12.79 -6.99
CA TYR A 130 -2.85 -13.13 -8.18
C TYR A 130 -1.42 -12.63 -8.07
N GLN A 131 -1.21 -11.47 -7.43
CA GLN A 131 0.13 -11.00 -7.13
C GLN A 131 0.87 -12.02 -6.25
N LEU A 132 0.24 -12.53 -5.19
CA LEU A 132 0.81 -13.54 -4.30
C LEU A 132 1.17 -14.85 -5.01
N LEU A 133 0.28 -15.35 -5.88
CA LEU A 133 0.57 -16.56 -6.66
C LEU A 133 1.73 -16.34 -7.63
N ALA A 134 1.78 -15.17 -8.28
CA ALA A 134 2.92 -14.81 -9.12
C ALA A 134 4.22 -14.74 -8.31
N LEU A 135 4.21 -14.20 -7.08
CA LEU A 135 5.38 -14.17 -6.19
C LEU A 135 5.83 -15.57 -5.80
N LYS A 136 4.90 -16.46 -5.45
CA LYS A 136 5.22 -17.86 -5.14
C LYS A 136 5.96 -18.56 -6.28
N THR A 137 5.58 -18.26 -7.52
CA THR A 137 6.21 -18.83 -8.71
C THR A 137 7.54 -18.15 -9.06
N LEU A 138 7.61 -16.82 -9.00
CA LEU A 138 8.73 -16.04 -9.53
C LEU A 138 9.84 -15.80 -8.51
N GLN A 139 9.51 -15.74 -7.22
CA GLN A 139 10.40 -15.44 -6.12
C GLN A 139 10.05 -16.32 -4.89
N PRO A 140 10.13 -17.66 -5.01
CA PRO A 140 9.75 -18.59 -3.93
C PRO A 140 10.48 -18.28 -2.63
N ASP A 141 11.76 -17.92 -2.67
CA ASP A 141 12.54 -17.58 -1.47
C ASP A 141 11.98 -16.36 -0.71
N VAL A 142 11.42 -15.37 -1.42
CA VAL A 142 10.78 -14.21 -0.79
C VAL A 142 9.42 -14.61 -0.24
N TYR A 143 8.66 -15.41 -1.00
CA TYR A 143 7.35 -15.89 -0.60
C TYR A 143 7.42 -16.73 0.69
N GLU A 144 8.38 -17.65 0.79
CA GLU A 144 8.56 -18.52 1.96
C GLU A 144 9.07 -17.77 3.20
N LYS A 145 9.77 -16.64 3.02
CA LYS A 145 10.26 -15.81 4.15
C LYS A 145 9.19 -14.85 4.71
N ALA A 146 8.09 -14.63 4.00
CA ALA A 146 7.08 -13.68 4.42
C ALA A 146 6.29 -14.20 5.64
N ASP A 147 6.31 -13.45 6.73
CA ASP A 147 5.49 -13.70 7.92
C ASP A 147 4.15 -12.95 7.87
N LYS A 148 4.17 -11.71 7.34
CA LYS A 148 2.97 -10.88 7.21
C LYS A 148 2.92 -10.19 5.86
N LEU A 149 1.70 -10.04 5.37
CA LEU A 149 1.34 -9.16 4.27
C LEU A 149 0.66 -7.94 4.88
N LEU A 150 1.14 -6.74 4.53
CA LEU A 150 0.50 -5.48 4.92
C LEU A 150 0.17 -4.71 3.65
N MET A 151 -1.09 -4.30 3.51
CA MET A 151 -1.50 -3.43 2.42
C MET A 151 -0.78 -2.08 2.55
N ILE A 152 -0.68 -1.29 1.48
CA ILE A 152 0.10 -0.04 1.48
C ILE A 152 -0.18 0.90 2.70
N PRO A 153 -1.43 1.20 3.11
CA PRO A 153 -1.64 2.11 4.23
C PRO A 153 -1.26 1.45 5.57
N ASP A 154 -1.56 0.16 5.74
CA ASP A 154 -1.17 -0.63 6.92
C ASP A 154 0.36 -0.78 7.03
N LEU A 155 1.05 -0.86 5.90
CA LEU A 155 2.50 -0.91 5.83
C LEU A 155 3.12 0.40 6.30
N ILE A 156 2.59 1.55 5.87
CA ILE A 156 3.04 2.85 6.35
C ILE A 156 2.74 2.99 7.84
N TYR A 157 1.54 2.60 8.26
CA TYR A 157 1.17 2.59 9.67
C TYR A 157 2.14 1.74 10.51
N TYR A 158 2.51 0.56 10.02
CA TYR A 158 3.51 -0.30 10.65
C TYR A 158 4.89 0.36 10.75
N PHE A 159 5.35 1.05 9.69
CA PHE A 159 6.63 1.77 9.73
C PHE A 159 6.63 2.94 10.72
N LEU A 160 5.48 3.59 10.93
CA LEU A 160 5.34 4.70 11.87
C LEU A 160 5.17 4.25 13.32
N THR A 161 4.57 3.08 13.55
CA THR A 161 4.10 2.67 14.90
C THR A 161 4.69 1.36 15.42
N GLY A 162 5.19 0.50 14.53
CA GLY A 162 5.56 -0.89 14.84
C GLY A 162 4.36 -1.85 14.95
N GLU A 163 3.13 -1.36 14.83
CA GLU A 163 1.91 -2.16 14.96
C GLU A 163 1.42 -2.69 13.61
N LYS A 164 1.00 -3.95 13.57
CA LYS A 164 0.50 -4.61 12.37
C LYS A 164 -1.02 -4.72 12.44
N ILE A 165 -1.70 -4.01 11.57
CA ILE A 165 -3.16 -4.01 11.46
C ILE A 165 -3.58 -4.41 10.04
N GLY A 166 -4.87 -4.69 9.88
CA GLY A 166 -5.49 -4.85 8.56
C GLY A 166 -6.82 -4.12 8.58
N GLU A 167 -6.89 -3.00 7.87
CA GLU A 167 -8.13 -2.25 7.67
C GLU A 167 -9.06 -3.00 6.71
N GLU A 168 -10.37 -2.94 6.93
CA GLU A 168 -11.34 -3.80 6.21
C GLU A 168 -11.59 -3.35 4.76
N SER A 169 -11.40 -2.07 4.44
CA SER A 169 -11.77 -1.49 3.15
C SER A 169 -10.67 -1.51 2.08
N ILE A 170 -9.44 -1.87 2.45
CA ILE A 170 -8.25 -1.85 1.57
C ILE A 170 -8.09 -3.12 0.71
#